data_AF-A0A934GUN6-F1
#
_entry.id   AF-A0A934GUN6-F1
#
_cell.length_a   1.000
_cell.length_b   1.000
_cell.length_c   1.000
_cell.angle_alpha   90.00
_cell.angle_beta   90.00
_cell.angle_gamma   90.00
#
_symmetry.space_group_name_H-M   'P 1'
#
loop_
_entity.id
_entity.type
_entity.pdbx_description
1 polymer ?
#
loop_
_entity_poly.entity_id
_entity_poly.type
_entity_poly.pdbx_seq_one_letter_code
_entity_poly.pdbx_strand_id
1 'polypeptide(L)'
;MLKKIALLSIVAGMLAVGVGMASADGGGINDGRINSFDVASGVAIYYTYGDGFVTDEDGNLVETEVITGIAVWYATEEGNGVKMFELSDSQIDKAVSASSSSTVVIGGGHGYFLGYDRVNEEFYVYGPNYLFQWEDHYAVVG
;
A
#
# COMPACT_ATOMS: atom_id res chain seq x y z
N MET A 1 -0.58 31.43 -0.98
CA MET A 1 -1.84 30.77 -1.37
C MET A 1 -1.96 29.50 -0.55
N LEU A 2 -2.91 29.42 0.37
CA LEU A 2 -3.18 28.20 1.14
C LEU A 2 -3.79 27.18 0.16
N LYS A 3 -3.06 26.11 -0.16
CA LYS A 3 -3.68 24.90 -0.72
C LYS A 3 -4.59 24.35 0.38
N LYS A 4 -5.90 24.42 0.16
CA LYS A 4 -6.90 23.81 1.04
C LYS A 4 -6.62 22.31 1.01
N ILE A 5 -6.27 21.73 2.15
CA ILE A 5 -6.20 20.28 2.32
C ILE A 5 -7.65 19.81 2.24
N ALA A 6 -8.04 19.23 1.11
CA ALA A 6 -9.34 18.61 0.95
C ALA A 6 -9.38 17.39 1.88
N LEU A 7 -10.30 17.42 2.84
CA LEU A 7 -10.55 16.29 3.73
C LEU A 7 -11.39 15.30 2.91
N LEU A 8 -10.73 14.32 2.29
CA LEU A 8 -11.38 13.26 1.53
C LEU A 8 -12.28 12.47 2.48
N SER A 9 -13.57 12.36 2.16
CA SER A 9 -14.55 11.59 2.95
C SER A 9 -15.11 10.50 2.05
N ILE A 10 -14.86 9.23 2.37
CA ILE A 10 -15.22 8.07 1.53
C ILE A 10 -16.38 7.30 2.15
N VAL A 11 -17.31 6.86 1.31
CA VAL A 11 -18.39 5.93 1.67
C VAL A 11 -18.09 4.59 0.98
N ALA A 12 -17.90 3.51 1.74
CA ALA A 12 -17.54 2.20 1.17
C ALA A 12 -18.70 1.55 0.37
N GLY A 13 -18.41 1.11 -0.87
CA GLY A 13 -19.27 0.29 -1.73
C GLY A 13 -18.87 -1.19 -1.70
N MET A 14 -19.77 -2.10 -2.08
CA MET A 14 -19.59 -3.57 -1.92
C MET A 14 -18.48 -4.19 -2.81
N LEU A 15 -17.38 -4.57 -2.15
CA LEU A 15 -16.43 -5.67 -2.36
C LEU A 15 -16.44 -6.45 -3.71
N ALA A 16 -15.69 -5.98 -4.71
CA ALA A 16 -14.87 -6.85 -5.56
C ALA A 16 -13.44 -6.93 -4.96
N VAL A 17 -12.85 -8.12 -4.87
CA VAL A 17 -11.49 -8.32 -4.32
C VAL A 17 -10.51 -8.54 -5.47
N GLY A 18 -9.63 -7.56 -5.71
CA GLY A 18 -8.47 -7.69 -6.60
C GLY A 18 -7.18 -7.99 -5.82
N VAL A 19 -6.15 -8.53 -6.46
CA VAL A 19 -4.81 -8.68 -5.87
C VAL A 19 -3.80 -7.97 -6.78
N GLY A 20 -3.03 -7.03 -6.22
CA GLY A 20 -1.96 -6.27 -6.88
C GLY A 20 -0.57 -6.58 -6.35
N MET A 21 0.46 -6.18 -7.10
CA MET A 21 1.88 -6.30 -6.72
C MET A 21 2.66 -5.07 -7.19
N ALA A 22 3.60 -4.58 -6.37
CA ALA A 22 4.56 -3.56 -6.78
C ALA A 22 5.94 -4.18 -7.01
N SER A 23 6.59 -3.83 -8.12
CA SER A 23 7.94 -4.30 -8.49
C SER A 23 8.90 -3.14 -8.68
N ALA A 24 10.14 -3.29 -8.20
CA ALA A 24 11.17 -2.24 -8.26
C ALA A 24 11.84 -2.05 -9.62
N ASP A 25 11.70 -2.97 -10.56
CA ASP A 25 12.28 -2.82 -11.90
C ASP A 25 11.57 -3.72 -12.92
N GLY A 26 11.39 -3.21 -14.14
CA GLY A 26 10.48 -3.76 -15.15
C GLY A 26 10.83 -5.14 -15.70
N GLY A 27 9.79 -5.90 -16.08
CA GLY A 27 9.89 -7.01 -17.03
C GLY A 27 9.45 -8.40 -16.55
N GLY A 28 9.05 -8.56 -15.28
CA GLY A 28 8.49 -9.82 -14.76
C GLY A 28 6.99 -9.97 -15.00
N ILE A 29 6.48 -11.19 -15.07
CA ILE A 29 5.04 -11.44 -15.04
C ILE A 29 4.59 -11.30 -13.58
N ASN A 30 3.83 -10.25 -13.27
CA ASN A 30 3.15 -10.11 -11.98
C ASN A 30 1.99 -11.12 -11.91
N ASP A 31 2.27 -12.35 -11.50
CA ASP A 31 1.32 -13.47 -11.47
C ASP A 31 0.80 -13.83 -10.07
N GLY A 32 1.06 -12.97 -9.08
CA GLY A 32 0.67 -13.21 -7.69
C GLY A 32 1.61 -14.16 -6.93
N ARG A 33 2.79 -14.47 -7.48
CA ARG A 33 3.81 -15.31 -6.83
C ARG A 33 5.07 -14.50 -6.53
N ILE A 34 5.93 -15.05 -5.67
CA ILE A 34 7.28 -14.48 -5.47
C ILE A 34 8.07 -14.81 -6.72
N ASN A 35 8.53 -13.80 -7.45
CA ASN A 35 9.28 -13.95 -8.67
C ASN A 35 10.79 -13.73 -8.43
N SER A 36 11.63 -14.09 -9.39
CA SER A 36 13.08 -13.92 -9.28
C SER A 36 13.53 -12.47 -9.05
N PHE A 37 12.77 -11.48 -9.53
CA PHE A 37 13.04 -10.07 -9.25
C PHE A 37 12.73 -9.68 -7.79
N ASP A 38 11.73 -10.30 -7.15
CA ASP A 38 11.45 -10.12 -5.72
C ASP A 38 12.57 -10.73 -4.87
N VAL A 39 13.08 -11.90 -5.28
CA VAL A 39 14.22 -12.54 -4.61
C VAL A 39 15.46 -11.63 -4.71
N ALA A 40 15.67 -10.98 -5.85
CA ALA A 40 16.78 -10.04 -6.04
C ALA A 40 16.65 -8.76 -5.19
N SER A 41 15.42 -8.28 -4.96
CA SER A 41 15.16 -7.16 -4.06
C SER A 41 15.18 -7.57 -2.57
N GLY A 42 15.00 -8.87 -2.29
CA GLY A 42 14.90 -9.46 -0.96
C GLY A 42 13.51 -9.33 -0.32
N VAL A 43 12.58 -8.61 -0.96
CA VAL A 43 11.23 -8.37 -0.44
C VAL A 43 10.22 -8.42 -1.58
N ALA A 44 9.17 -9.22 -1.39
CA ALA A 44 7.98 -9.19 -2.23
C ALA A 44 6.85 -8.45 -1.51
N ILE A 45 6.11 -7.62 -2.24
CA ILE A 45 4.97 -6.89 -1.67
C ILE A 45 3.71 -7.18 -2.49
N TYR A 46 2.67 -7.58 -1.77
CA TYR A 46 1.36 -7.89 -2.31
C TYR A 46 0.33 -6.95 -1.71
N TYR A 47 -0.62 -6.52 -2.52
CA TYR A 47 -1.76 -5.73 -2.07
C TYR A 47 -3.05 -6.44 -2.42
N THR A 48 -4.07 -6.23 -1.60
CA THR A 48 -5.45 -6.52 -1.99
C THR A 48 -6.14 -5.22 -2.34
N TYR A 49 -6.91 -5.21 -3.41
CA TYR A 49 -7.76 -4.10 -3.78
C TYR A 49 -9.20 -4.39 -3.42
N GLY A 50 -9.92 -3.34 -3.05
CA GLY A 50 -11.37 -3.31 -2.97
C GLY A 50 -11.91 -2.10 -3.72
N ASP A 51 -13.22 -2.06 -3.93
CA ASP A 51 -13.87 -0.88 -4.50
C ASP A 51 -14.04 0.20 -3.42
N GLY A 52 -13.67 1.43 -3.76
CA GLY A 52 -13.83 2.61 -2.94
C GLY A 52 -14.31 3.79 -3.77
N PHE A 53 -14.65 4.89 -3.10
CA PHE A 53 -14.99 6.14 -3.77
C PHE A 53 -14.02 7.23 -3.36
N VAL A 54 -13.32 7.85 -4.30
CA VAL A 54 -12.49 9.03 -4.04
C VAL A 54 -13.21 10.29 -4.52
N THR A 55 -12.95 11.41 -3.86
CA THR A 55 -13.46 12.71 -4.34
C THR A 55 -12.51 13.28 -5.39
N ASP A 56 -13.01 13.56 -6.58
CA ASP A 56 -12.23 14.22 -7.64
C ASP A 56 -11.98 15.72 -7.36
N GLU A 57 -11.24 16.38 -8.26
CA GLU A 57 -10.92 17.82 -8.14
C GLU A 57 -12.17 18.72 -8.14
N ASP A 58 -13.28 18.24 -8.69
CA ASP A 58 -14.57 18.93 -8.82
C ASP A 58 -15.52 18.64 -7.65
N GLY A 59 -15.15 17.74 -6.73
CA GLY A 59 -15.97 17.35 -5.57
C GLY A 59 -16.91 16.18 -5.82
N ASN A 60 -16.83 15.48 -6.96
CA ASN A 60 -17.66 14.31 -7.24
C ASN A 60 -17.02 13.05 -6.66
N LEU A 61 -17.87 12.12 -6.20
CA LEU A 61 -17.41 10.78 -5.84
C LEU A 61 -17.20 9.95 -7.10
N VAL A 62 -15.99 9.42 -7.26
CA VAL A 62 -15.57 8.56 -8.35
C VAL A 62 -15.20 7.20 -7.79
N GLU A 63 -15.79 6.14 -8.33
CA GLU A 63 -15.46 4.77 -7.99
C GLU A 63 -14.04 4.44 -8.50
N THR A 64 -13.23 3.84 -7.63
CA THR A 64 -11.85 3.44 -7.93
C THR A 64 -11.46 2.22 -7.12
N GLU A 65 -10.49 1.46 -7.61
CA GLU A 65 -9.82 0.46 -6.79
C GLU A 65 -8.98 1.18 -5.74
N VAL A 66 -9.06 0.69 -4.50
CA VAL A 66 -8.31 1.19 -3.34
C VAL A 66 -7.63 0.04 -2.64
N ILE A 67 -6.41 0.25 -2.14
CA ILE A 67 -5.72 -0.77 -1.35
C ILE A 67 -6.49 -1.05 -0.05
N THR A 68 -6.90 -2.30 0.13
CA THR A 68 -7.59 -2.82 1.33
C THR A 68 -6.71 -3.78 2.14
N GLY A 69 -5.46 -3.96 1.75
CA GLY A 69 -4.55 -4.80 2.50
C GLY A 69 -3.17 -4.83 1.88
N ILE A 70 -2.15 -4.95 2.72
CA ILE A 70 -0.75 -5.00 2.31
C ILE A 70 -0.06 -6.15 3.03
N ALA A 71 0.53 -7.06 2.28
CA ALA A 71 1.36 -8.14 2.79
C ALA A 71 2.80 -7.99 2.30
N VAL A 72 3.75 -7.99 3.24
CA VAL A 72 5.18 -7.88 2.95
C VAL A 72 5.85 -9.20 3.29
N TRP A 73 6.61 -9.74 2.33
CA TRP A 73 7.27 -11.03 2.42
C TRP A 73 8.77 -10.86 2.24
N TYR A 74 9.54 -11.59 3.03
CA TYR A 74 10.96 -11.79 2.77
C TYR A 74 11.10 -12.86 1.68
N ALA A 75 11.54 -12.44 0.51
CA ALA A 75 11.65 -13.31 -0.66
C ALA A 75 12.95 -14.12 -0.58
N THR A 76 12.82 -15.44 -0.41
CA THR A 76 13.99 -16.33 -0.29
C THR A 76 14.33 -17.03 -1.59
N GLU A 77 13.31 -17.50 -2.30
CA GLU A 77 13.44 -18.22 -3.57
C GLU A 77 12.20 -17.97 -4.44
N GLU A 78 12.25 -18.24 -5.74
CA GLU A 78 11.07 -18.11 -6.59
C GLU A 78 9.94 -19.03 -6.10
N GLY A 79 8.74 -18.47 -5.94
CA GLY A 79 7.58 -19.15 -5.37
C GLY A 79 7.66 -19.39 -3.86
N ASN A 80 8.70 -18.95 -3.16
CA ASN A 80 8.89 -19.23 -1.73
C ASN A 80 9.45 -18.03 -0.95
N GLY A 81 8.87 -17.79 0.22
CA GLY A 81 9.28 -16.71 1.11
C GLY A 81 8.61 -16.78 2.47
N VAL A 82 9.03 -15.88 3.35
CA VAL A 82 8.49 -15.78 4.70
C VAL A 82 7.66 -14.51 4.82
N LYS A 83 6.36 -14.64 5.10
CA LYS A 83 5.50 -13.49 5.35
C LYS A 83 6.00 -12.76 6.60
N MET A 84 6.46 -11.53 6.43
CA MET A 84 7.01 -10.74 7.53
C MET A 84 5.88 -10.11 8.33
N PHE A 85 4.89 -9.54 7.65
CA PHE A 85 3.66 -9.02 8.23
C PHE A 85 2.59 -8.82 7.15
N GLU A 86 1.36 -8.67 7.61
CA GLU A 86 0.19 -8.36 6.79
C GLU A 86 -0.66 -7.36 7.56
N LEU A 87 -1.16 -6.36 6.85
CA LEU A 87 -1.99 -5.29 7.38
C LEU A 87 -3.29 -5.29 6.61
N SER A 88 -4.40 -5.39 7.33
CA SER A 88 -5.74 -5.20 6.78
C SER A 88 -6.05 -3.73 6.59
N ASP A 89 -7.01 -3.43 5.73
CA ASP A 89 -7.63 -2.12 5.52
C ASP A 89 -7.82 -1.35 6.83
N SER A 90 -8.53 -1.97 7.79
CA SER A 90 -8.81 -1.36 9.10
C SER A 90 -7.55 -0.98 9.90
N GLN A 91 -6.43 -1.69 9.72
CA GLN A 91 -5.17 -1.37 10.38
C GLN A 91 -4.46 -0.21 9.68
N ILE A 92 -4.52 -0.18 8.35
CA ILE A 92 -3.97 0.91 7.54
C ILE A 92 -4.76 2.19 7.85
N ASP A 93 -6.09 2.14 7.75
CA ASP A 93 -7.00 3.25 8.04
C ASP A 93 -6.79 3.78 9.44
N LYS A 94 -6.74 2.89 10.44
CA LYS A 94 -6.52 3.30 11.82
C LYS A 94 -5.18 4.03 11.99
N ALA A 95 -4.11 3.55 11.36
CA ALA A 95 -2.80 4.18 11.49
C ALA A 95 -2.75 5.53 10.78
N VAL A 96 -3.35 5.64 9.59
CA VAL A 96 -3.39 6.88 8.84
C VAL A 96 -4.34 7.87 9.52
N SER A 97 -5.59 7.52 9.84
CA SER A 97 -6.52 8.44 10.52
C SER A 97 -6.03 8.90 11.90
N ALA A 98 -5.23 8.11 12.62
CA ALA A 98 -4.68 8.50 13.93
C ALA A 98 -3.48 9.46 13.86
N SER A 99 -2.81 9.57 12.71
CA SER A 99 -1.62 10.40 12.55
C SER A 99 -1.96 11.77 11.93
N SER A 100 -1.30 12.81 12.43
CA SER A 100 -1.29 14.16 11.84
C SER A 100 0.02 14.47 11.10
N SER A 101 0.95 13.52 11.08
CA SER A 101 2.24 13.65 10.41
C SER A 101 2.10 13.47 8.90
N SER A 102 2.96 14.14 8.13
CA SER A 102 3.08 13.94 6.68
C SER A 102 3.56 12.53 6.35
N THR A 103 4.35 11.91 7.21
CA THR A 103 4.76 10.51 7.11
C THR A 103 4.16 9.69 8.25
N VAL A 104 3.58 8.54 7.90
CA VAL A 104 2.91 7.64 8.83
C VAL A 104 3.63 6.30 8.81
N VAL A 105 3.98 5.77 9.98
CA VAL A 105 4.36 4.35 10.09
C VAL A 105 3.08 3.57 10.37
N ILE A 106 2.71 2.68 9.44
CA ILE A 106 1.47 1.93 9.51
C ILE A 106 1.64 0.68 10.38
N GLY A 107 2.74 -0.04 10.18
CA GLY A 107 3.04 -1.27 10.90
C GLY A 107 4.39 -1.85 10.49
N GLY A 108 4.74 -2.98 11.07
CA GLY A 108 5.99 -3.65 10.76
C GLY A 108 6.17 -4.97 11.50
N GLY A 109 7.17 -5.73 11.06
CA GLY A 109 7.53 -7.04 11.57
C GLY A 109 8.89 -7.47 11.03
N HIS A 110 9.60 -8.31 11.78
CA HIS A 110 10.89 -8.87 11.35
C HIS A 110 11.97 -7.83 10.97
N GLY A 111 11.90 -6.63 11.57
CA GLY A 111 12.82 -5.53 11.29
C GLY A 111 12.44 -4.66 10.08
N TYR A 112 11.36 -4.99 9.38
CA TYR A 112 10.81 -4.21 8.28
C TYR A 112 9.56 -3.46 8.70
N PHE A 113 9.31 -2.33 8.06
CA PHE A 113 8.22 -1.43 8.38
C PHE A 113 7.56 -0.93 7.09
N LEU A 114 6.24 -0.78 7.13
CA LEU A 114 5.45 -0.11 6.12
C LEU A 114 5.15 1.31 6.58
N GLY A 115 5.45 2.28 5.73
CA GLY A 115 5.04 3.66 5.90
C GLY A 115 4.24 4.19 4.72
N TYR A 116 3.63 5.35 4.94
CA TYR A 116 2.87 6.10 3.95
C TYR A 116 3.23 7.58 4.04
N ASP A 117 3.62 8.18 2.91
CA ASP A 117 3.87 9.60 2.76
C ASP A 117 2.62 10.27 2.15
N ARG A 118 1.94 11.09 2.94
CA ARG A 118 0.70 11.78 2.52
C ARG A 118 0.94 12.93 1.56
N VAL A 119 2.17 13.43 1.49
CA VAL A 119 2.49 14.56 0.61
C VAL A 119 2.65 14.05 -0.82
N ASN A 120 3.29 12.89 -0.96
CA ASN A 120 3.55 12.26 -2.25
C ASN A 120 2.53 11.14 -2.57
N GLU A 121 1.67 10.77 -1.63
CA GLU A 121 0.70 9.68 -1.75
C GLU A 121 1.37 8.33 -2.08
N GLU A 122 2.55 8.12 -1.48
CA GLU A 122 3.41 6.97 -1.73
C GLU A 122 3.46 6.06 -0.50
N PHE A 123 3.40 4.75 -0.75
CA PHE A 123 3.81 3.79 0.25
C PHE A 123 5.29 3.50 0.14
N TYR A 124 5.88 3.13 1.27
CA TYR A 124 7.26 2.69 1.31
C TYR A 124 7.47 1.58 2.33
N VAL A 125 8.27 0.59 1.97
CA VAL A 125 8.79 -0.42 2.88
C VAL A 125 10.25 -0.16 3.15
N TYR A 126 10.64 -0.13 4.41
CA TYR A 126 12.03 0.06 4.82
C TYR A 126 12.46 -0.94 5.90
N GLY A 127 13.74 -1.27 5.91
CA GLY A 127 14.34 -2.24 6.82
C GLY A 127 15.87 -2.21 6.76
N PRO A 128 16.56 -3.20 7.35
CA PRO A 128 18.03 -3.23 7.34
C PRO A 128 18.57 -3.26 5.91
N ASN A 129 19.17 -2.15 5.48
CA ASN A 129 19.71 -1.95 4.12
C ASN A 129 18.67 -2.09 2.98
N TYR A 130 17.40 -1.86 3.27
CA TYR A 130 16.32 -1.93 2.29
C TYR A 130 15.44 -0.69 2.37
N LEU A 131 15.17 -0.08 1.21
CA LEU A 131 14.15 0.94 1.02
C LEU A 131 13.53 0.71 -0.36
N PHE A 132 12.22 0.54 -0.38
CA PHE A 132 11.44 0.49 -1.62
C PHE A 132 10.23 1.39 -1.46
N GLN A 133 9.93 2.16 -2.50
CA GLN A 133 8.85 3.14 -2.54
C GLN A 133 8.04 2.87 -3.81
N TRP A 134 6.73 2.99 -3.72
CA TRP A 134 5.85 2.90 -4.87
C TRP A 134 4.64 3.80 -4.68
N GLU A 135 4.18 4.36 -5.79
CA GLU A 135 2.92 5.08 -5.88
C GLU A 135 1.80 4.06 -6.09
N ASP A 136 0.76 4.12 -5.25
CA ASP A 136 -0.50 3.42 -5.49
C ASP A 136 -1.64 4.15 -4.77
N HIS A 137 -2.85 4.05 -5.31
CA HIS A 137 -4.00 4.76 -4.75
C HIS A 137 -4.42 4.13 -3.43
N TYR A 138 -4.24 4.87 -2.34
CA TYR A 138 -4.81 4.54 -1.04
C TYR A 138 -5.71 5.65 -0.54
N ALA A 139 -6.86 5.23 -0.04
CA ALA A 139 -7.96 6.09 0.28
C ALA A 139 -8.30 5.88 1.77
N VAL A 140 -8.20 6.95 2.56
CA VAL A 140 -8.45 6.88 4.00
C VAL A 140 -9.96 6.97 4.24
N VAL A 141 -10.55 5.95 4.86
CA VAL A 141 -11.95 6.05 5.32
C VAL A 141 -11.97 6.85 6.63
N GLY A 142 -12.62 8.03 6.58
CA GLY A 142 -12.84 8.93 7.72
C GLY A 142 -14.05 8.58 8.56
#